data_AF-A0A957JPD0-F1
#
_entry.id   AF-A0A957JPD0-F1
#
_cell.length_a   1.000
_cell.length_b   1.000
_cell.length_c   1.000
_cell.angle_alpha   90.00
_cell.angle_beta   90.00
_cell.angle_gamma   90.00
#
_symmetry.space_group_name_H-M   'P 1'
#
loop_
_entity.id
_entity.type
_entity.pdbx_description
1 polymer ?
#
loop_
_entity_poly.entity_id
_entity_poly.type
_entity_poly.pdbx_seq_one_letter_code
_entity_poly.pdbx_strand_id
1 'polypeptide(L)'
;MDDVAQVLREQIRVTRPGGAVSAVTCFCHTDGLPDFNGRFPLPHNRRLDHLTHKLWTTFRRHVRPALLNADLEGLTQELAWEFRRAGLQEITINGHLAVVSPGDDRLPLDEAIAYMLARRAKDWQRLQGMWAQHEAAMIAAGFSQAEFAELTELVQARDAYLQADPSRVREVMEVFTDALFMVRGKKHLDEAD
;
A
#
# COMPACT_ATOMS: atom_id res chain seq x y z
N MET A 1 -11.13 14.65 -0.15
CA MET A 1 -10.36 14.21 1.03
C MET A 1 -10.83 15.12 2.14
N ASP A 2 -11.44 14.57 3.19
CA ASP A 2 -11.84 15.37 4.35
C ASP A 2 -10.63 16.15 4.87
N ASP A 3 -10.84 17.40 5.29
CA ASP A 3 -9.77 18.30 5.73
C ASP A 3 -9.00 17.65 6.90
N VAL A 4 -7.80 17.13 6.64
CA VAL A 4 -6.92 16.50 7.66
C VAL A 4 -6.74 17.44 8.85
N ALA A 5 -6.69 18.75 8.61
CA ALA A 5 -6.60 19.75 9.67
C ALA A 5 -7.89 19.83 10.50
N GLN A 6 -9.07 19.61 9.93
CA GLN A 6 -10.32 19.50 10.68
C GLN A 6 -10.34 18.26 11.56
N VAL A 7 -9.93 17.10 11.03
CA VAL A 7 -9.87 15.85 11.81
C VAL A 7 -8.88 15.98 12.98
N LEU A 8 -7.70 16.54 12.73
CA LEU A 8 -6.70 16.76 13.77
C LEU A 8 -7.19 17.76 14.83
N ARG A 9 -7.85 18.85 14.42
CA ARG A 9 -8.44 19.82 15.36
C ARG A 9 -9.45 19.16 16.30
N GLU A 10 -10.34 18.33 15.77
CA GLU A 10 -11.33 17.63 16.61
C GLU A 10 -10.67 16.61 17.55
N GLN A 11 -9.66 15.86 17.07
CA GLN A 11 -8.90 14.95 17.93
C GLN A 11 -8.18 15.70 19.06
N ILE A 12 -7.57 16.86 18.77
CA ILE A 12 -6.90 17.70 19.77
C ILE A 12 -7.90 18.29 20.76
N ARG A 13 -9.09 18.72 20.30
CA ARG A 13 -10.14 19.30 21.14
C ARG A 13 -10.58 18.32 22.22
N VAL A 14 -10.77 17.05 21.88
CA VAL A 14 -11.23 16.01 22.83
C VAL A 14 -10.09 15.39 23.65
N THR A 15 -8.84 15.55 23.21
CA THR A 15 -7.67 15.07 23.94
C THR A 15 -7.40 15.95 25.16
N ARG A 16 -7.20 15.33 26.33
CA ARG A 16 -6.85 16.04 27.57
C ARG A 16 -5.47 16.69 27.46
N PRO A 17 -5.17 17.78 28.18
CA PRO A 17 -3.82 18.32 28.27
C PRO A 17 -2.80 17.24 28.66
N GLY A 18 -1.65 17.21 27.99
CA GLY A 18 -0.63 16.16 28.13
C GLY A 18 -0.97 14.81 27.48
N GLY A 19 -2.20 14.65 26.98
CA GLY A 19 -2.64 13.47 26.22
C GLY A 19 -2.00 13.38 24.84
N ALA A 20 -2.04 12.20 24.24
CA ALA A 20 -1.45 11.96 22.92
C ALA A 20 -2.52 11.79 21.83
N VAL A 21 -2.24 12.39 20.68
CA VAL A 21 -2.92 12.12 19.41
C VAL A 21 -1.99 11.23 18.58
N SER A 22 -2.54 10.23 17.90
CA SER A 22 -1.76 9.32 17.06
C SER A 22 -2.53 8.98 15.79
N ALA A 23 -1.80 8.89 14.69
CA ALA A 23 -2.33 8.47 13.40
C ALA A 23 -1.42 7.41 12.81
N VAL A 24 -2.02 6.37 12.23
CA VAL A 24 -1.30 5.37 11.43
C VAL A 24 -1.62 5.63 9.98
N THR A 25 -0.58 5.77 9.18
CA THR A 25 -0.67 5.85 7.72
C THR A 25 0.22 4.79 7.11
N CYS A 26 0.01 4.46 5.85
CA CYS A 26 0.88 3.54 5.13
C CYS A 26 1.79 4.28 4.16
N PHE A 27 2.99 3.74 3.96
CA PHE A 27 3.88 4.11 2.85
C PHE A 27 3.40 3.53 1.51
N CYS A 28 2.09 3.24 1.39
CA CYS A 28 1.49 2.62 0.21
C CYS A 28 1.75 3.44 -1.05
N HIS A 29 1.83 4.76 -0.93
CA HIS A 29 2.02 5.71 -2.05
C HIS A 29 3.39 5.63 -2.72
N THR A 30 4.28 4.76 -2.24
CA THR A 30 5.62 4.64 -2.82
C THR A 30 5.77 3.49 -3.80
N ASP A 31 4.80 2.55 -3.91
CA ASP A 31 4.96 1.34 -4.74
C ASP A 31 6.34 0.66 -4.52
N GLY A 32 6.91 0.86 -3.32
CA GLY A 32 8.36 0.79 -3.10
C GLY A 32 8.82 -0.57 -2.61
N LEU A 33 7.92 -1.33 -1.97
CA LEU A 33 8.22 -2.66 -1.45
C LEU A 33 7.74 -3.72 -2.44
N PRO A 34 8.61 -4.68 -2.81
CA PRO A 34 8.21 -5.78 -3.67
C PRO A 34 7.30 -6.72 -2.87
N ASP A 35 6.03 -6.84 -3.28
CA ASP A 35 5.20 -7.97 -2.85
C ASP A 35 5.70 -9.25 -3.51
N PHE A 36 5.91 -10.30 -2.72
CA PHE A 36 6.24 -11.61 -3.26
C PHE A 36 4.94 -12.35 -3.53
N ASN A 37 4.53 -12.33 -4.80
CA ASN A 37 3.29 -12.90 -5.29
C ASN A 37 3.30 -14.43 -5.37
N GLY A 38 4.09 -15.12 -4.53
CA GLY A 38 4.18 -16.58 -4.51
C GLY A 38 4.66 -17.23 -5.80
N ARG A 39 4.63 -18.57 -5.82
CA ARG A 39 4.82 -19.37 -7.03
C ARG A 39 3.57 -20.20 -7.23
N PHE A 40 2.89 -19.98 -8.35
CA PHE A 40 1.71 -20.74 -8.71
C PHE A 40 2.09 -21.87 -9.66
N PRO A 41 1.46 -23.06 -9.54
CA PRO A 41 1.64 -24.16 -10.49
C PRO A 41 0.86 -23.90 -11.79
N LEU A 42 1.00 -22.69 -12.36
CA LEU A 42 0.35 -22.26 -13.59
C LEU A 42 1.35 -22.28 -14.75
N PRO A 43 0.95 -22.72 -15.95
CA PRO A 43 1.84 -22.88 -17.11
C PRO A 43 2.51 -21.57 -17.56
N HIS A 44 2.00 -20.41 -17.12
CA HIS A 44 2.48 -19.08 -17.50
C HIS A 44 3.02 -18.24 -16.32
N ASN A 45 3.33 -18.85 -15.17
CA ASN A 45 3.79 -18.09 -13.99
C ASN A 45 5.04 -17.25 -14.28
N ARG A 46 6.00 -17.78 -15.04
CA ARG A 46 7.22 -17.03 -15.43
C ARG A 46 6.90 -15.79 -16.27
N ARG A 47 5.87 -15.86 -17.12
CA ARG A 47 5.45 -14.73 -17.96
C ARG A 47 4.75 -13.67 -17.12
N LEU A 48 3.90 -14.10 -16.17
CA LEU A 48 3.28 -13.23 -15.17
C LEU A 48 4.34 -12.49 -14.34
N ASP A 49 5.34 -13.21 -13.83
CA ASP A 49 6.44 -12.62 -13.05
C ASP A 49 7.22 -11.60 -13.87
N HIS A 50 7.54 -11.93 -15.12
CA HIS A 50 8.26 -11.05 -16.03
C HIS A 50 7.47 -9.76 -16.32
N LEU A 51 6.19 -9.87 -16.69
CA LEU A 51 5.35 -8.71 -16.99
C LEU A 51 5.10 -7.84 -15.78
N THR A 52 4.87 -8.46 -14.61
CA THR A 52 4.72 -7.75 -13.33
C THR A 52 6.01 -6.99 -12.98
N HIS A 53 7.17 -7.64 -13.11
CA HIS A 53 8.46 -6.99 -12.88
C HIS A 53 8.70 -5.84 -13.86
N LYS A 54 8.43 -6.04 -15.15
CA LYS A 54 8.59 -5.03 -16.19
C LYS A 54 7.70 -3.82 -15.88
N LEU A 55 6.41 -4.03 -15.64
CA LEU A 55 5.44 -2.99 -15.29
C LEU A 55 5.93 -2.13 -14.11
N TRP A 56 6.23 -2.75 -12.97
CA TRP A 56 6.63 -2.02 -11.77
C TRP A 56 8.00 -1.36 -11.91
N THR A 57 8.90 -1.92 -12.71
CA THR A 57 10.19 -1.28 -13.00
C THR A 57 10.00 -0.08 -13.92
N THR A 58 9.17 -0.19 -14.96
CA THR A 58 8.82 0.90 -15.86
C THR A 58 8.16 2.04 -15.09
N PHE A 59 7.15 1.73 -14.28
CA PHE A 59 6.47 2.72 -13.44
C PHE A 59 7.46 3.43 -12.52
N ARG A 60 8.27 2.67 -11.75
CA ARG A 60 9.22 3.26 -10.78
C ARG A 60 10.32 4.10 -11.40
N ARG A 61 10.77 3.78 -12.61
CA ARG A 61 11.87 4.49 -13.28
C ARG A 61 11.43 5.67 -14.12
N HIS A 62 10.24 5.63 -14.69
CA HIS A 62 9.84 6.59 -15.73
C HIS A 62 8.58 7.39 -15.39
N VAL A 63 7.65 6.81 -14.63
CA VAL A 63 6.41 7.50 -14.25
C VAL A 63 6.57 8.12 -12.86
N ARG A 64 6.95 7.30 -11.88
CA ARG A 64 7.04 7.68 -10.47
C ARG A 64 7.96 8.88 -10.21
N PRO A 65 9.15 9.05 -10.83
CA PRO A 65 9.99 10.21 -10.57
C PRO A 65 9.34 11.53 -10.97
N ALA A 66 8.56 11.54 -12.06
CA ALA A 66 7.80 12.73 -12.45
C ALA A 66 6.71 13.05 -11.43
N LEU A 67 6.03 12.03 -10.89
CA LEU A 67 5.07 12.19 -9.78
C LEU A 67 5.76 12.65 -8.48
N LEU A 68 6.97 12.14 -8.21
CA LEU A 68 7.75 12.50 -7.03
C LEU A 68 8.25 13.95 -7.10
N ASN A 69 8.72 14.36 -8.27
CA ASN A 69 9.16 15.74 -8.51
C ASN A 69 7.98 16.71 -8.60
N ALA A 70 6.77 16.21 -8.90
CA ALA A 70 5.56 17.02 -8.96
C ALA A 70 4.95 17.27 -7.57
N ASP A 71 5.12 16.38 -6.56
CA ASP A 71 4.44 16.57 -5.25
C ASP A 71 4.87 15.67 -4.06
N LEU A 72 6.12 15.16 -3.97
CA LEU A 72 6.52 14.24 -2.87
C LEU A 72 7.59 14.76 -1.88
N GLU A 73 7.71 16.06 -1.71
CA GLU A 73 8.04 16.59 -0.37
C GLU A 73 6.87 16.39 0.63
N GLY A 74 5.67 16.06 0.14
CA GLY A 74 4.41 16.04 0.87
C GLY A 74 4.17 14.85 1.80
N LEU A 75 3.59 13.76 1.33
CA LEU A 75 2.72 12.87 2.14
C LEU A 75 3.21 12.32 3.51
N THR A 76 4.47 11.87 3.68
CA THR A 76 4.96 11.39 5.01
C THR A 76 5.53 12.50 5.88
N GLN A 77 6.07 13.57 5.27
CA GLN A 77 6.48 14.75 6.02
C GLN A 77 5.22 15.54 6.42
N GLU A 78 4.25 15.67 5.53
CA GLU A 78 2.95 16.32 5.74
C GLU A 78 2.29 15.85 7.02
N LEU A 79 2.13 14.55 7.29
CA LEU A 79 1.40 14.17 8.51
C LEU A 79 2.10 14.64 9.80
N ALA A 80 3.43 14.52 9.89
CA ALA A 80 4.18 15.03 11.04
C ALA A 80 4.17 16.57 11.09
N TRP A 81 4.21 17.22 9.94
CA TRP A 81 4.10 18.68 9.82
C TRP A 81 2.71 19.18 10.19
N GLU A 82 1.65 18.52 9.76
CA GLU A 82 0.26 18.81 10.11
C GLU A 82 0.03 18.65 11.62
N PHE A 83 0.63 17.64 12.26
CA PHE A 83 0.62 17.53 13.72
C PHE A 83 1.29 18.75 14.39
N ARG A 84 2.45 19.20 13.88
CA ARG A 84 3.13 20.41 14.38
C ARG A 84 2.29 21.66 14.16
N ARG A 85 1.72 21.84 12.96
CA ARG A 85 0.86 22.99 12.62
C ARG A 85 -0.40 23.04 13.47
N ALA A 86 -0.90 21.88 13.88
CA ALA A 86 -2.03 21.77 14.80
C ALA A 86 -1.65 22.01 16.28
N GLY A 87 -0.38 22.31 16.58
CA GLY A 87 0.09 22.66 17.94
C GLY A 87 0.45 21.47 18.82
N LEU A 88 0.56 20.26 18.27
CA LEU A 88 1.07 19.11 19.01
C LEU A 88 2.60 19.22 19.18
N GLN A 89 3.08 18.80 20.35
CA GLN A 89 4.49 18.80 20.75
C GLN A 89 5.02 17.36 20.83
N GLU A 90 6.33 17.20 21.04
CA GLU A 90 6.98 15.89 21.19
C GLU A 90 6.63 14.91 20.05
N ILE A 91 6.70 15.39 18.80
CA ILE A 91 6.32 14.57 17.64
C ILE A 91 7.30 13.41 17.46
N THR A 92 6.77 12.20 17.44
CA THR A 92 7.51 10.97 17.18
C THR A 92 6.94 10.24 15.97
N ILE A 93 7.83 9.62 15.19
CA ILE A 93 7.47 8.81 14.02
C ILE A 93 8.06 7.42 14.23
N ASN A 94 7.20 6.40 14.21
CA ASN A 94 7.61 5.00 14.32
C ASN A 94 7.22 4.24 13.06
N GLY A 95 8.18 3.54 12.45
CA GLY A 95 7.94 2.66 11.33
C GLY A 95 7.59 1.24 11.80
N HIS A 96 6.65 0.61 11.12
CA HIS A 96 6.30 -0.79 11.30
C HIS A 96 6.16 -1.45 9.93
N LEU A 97 6.86 -2.55 9.70
CA LEU A 97 6.69 -3.35 8.49
C LEU A 97 5.86 -4.58 8.84
N ALA A 98 4.59 -4.56 8.46
CA ALA A 98 3.74 -5.74 8.57
C ALA A 98 4.08 -6.70 7.43
N VAL A 99 4.35 -7.96 7.78
CA VAL A 99 4.58 -9.05 6.84
C VAL A 99 3.52 -10.10 7.08
N VAL A 100 2.71 -10.39 6.07
CA VAL A 100 1.62 -11.36 6.17
C VAL A 100 1.82 -12.41 5.08
N SER A 101 1.89 -13.67 5.48
CA SER A 101 1.82 -14.79 4.55
C SER A 101 0.53 -15.56 4.81
N PRO A 102 -0.43 -15.57 3.87
CA PRO A 102 -1.61 -16.42 4.00
C PRO A 102 -1.31 -17.92 4.07
N GLY A 103 -0.10 -18.33 3.65
CA GLY A 103 0.39 -19.69 3.81
C GLY A 103 0.73 -20.06 5.26
N ASP A 104 0.95 -19.09 6.15
CA ASP A 104 1.36 -19.28 7.55
C ASP A 104 0.30 -20.02 8.39
N ASP A 105 0.60 -21.24 8.82
CA ASP A 105 -0.33 -22.13 9.53
C ASP A 105 -0.83 -21.61 10.88
N ARG A 106 -0.18 -20.57 11.42
CA ARG A 106 -0.62 -19.86 12.63
C ARG A 106 -1.82 -18.95 12.38
N LEU A 107 -2.06 -18.53 11.14
CA LEU A 107 -3.25 -17.78 10.74
C LEU A 107 -4.40 -18.77 10.48
N PRO A 108 -5.60 -18.64 11.07
CA PRO A 108 -6.73 -19.50 10.75
C PRO A 108 -7.04 -19.53 9.24
N LEU A 109 -7.43 -20.68 8.70
CA LEU A 109 -7.57 -20.85 7.25
C LEU A 109 -8.64 -19.92 6.64
N ASP A 110 -9.75 -19.73 7.34
CA ASP A 110 -10.81 -18.79 6.96
C ASP A 110 -10.31 -17.34 6.93
N GLU A 111 -9.52 -16.94 7.93
CA GLU A 111 -8.87 -15.62 7.95
C GLU A 111 -7.85 -15.47 6.80
N ALA A 112 -7.05 -16.50 6.53
CA ALA A 112 -6.09 -16.50 5.42
C ALA A 112 -6.77 -16.33 4.06
N ILE A 113 -7.89 -17.05 3.84
CA ILE A 113 -8.70 -16.95 2.63
C ILE A 113 -9.29 -15.54 2.50
N ALA A 114 -9.93 -15.02 3.56
CA ALA A 114 -10.55 -13.70 3.56
C ALA A 114 -9.51 -12.59 3.29
N TYR A 115 -8.35 -12.68 3.95
CA TYR A 115 -7.24 -11.74 3.74
C TYR A 115 -6.72 -11.79 2.31
N MET A 116 -6.45 -12.98 1.77
CA MET A 116 -5.94 -13.15 0.40
C MET A 116 -6.92 -12.57 -0.63
N LEU A 117 -8.21 -12.89 -0.53
CA LEU A 117 -9.22 -12.39 -1.47
C LEU A 117 -9.34 -10.86 -1.41
N ALA A 118 -9.35 -10.29 -0.21
CA ALA A 118 -9.40 -8.84 -0.03
C ALA A 118 -8.15 -8.14 -0.60
N ARG A 119 -6.96 -8.71 -0.34
CA ARG A 119 -5.70 -8.16 -0.85
C ARG A 119 -5.65 -8.21 -2.38
N ARG A 120 -6.05 -9.33 -3.00
CA ARG A 120 -6.10 -9.47 -4.46
C ARG A 120 -7.07 -8.48 -5.12
N ALA A 121 -8.26 -8.30 -4.56
CA ALA A 121 -9.21 -7.32 -5.06
C ALA A 121 -8.63 -5.90 -5.04
N LYS A 122 -7.93 -5.54 -3.96
CA LYS A 122 -7.25 -4.24 -3.83
C LYS A 122 -6.09 -4.10 -4.83
N ASP A 123 -5.26 -5.13 -4.98
CA ASP A 123 -4.12 -5.12 -5.91
C ASP A 123 -4.61 -5.01 -7.37
N TRP A 124 -5.71 -5.68 -7.71
CA TRP A 124 -6.35 -5.58 -9.00
C TRP A 124 -6.84 -4.15 -9.31
N GLN A 125 -7.56 -3.54 -8.36
CA GLN A 125 -8.02 -2.16 -8.48
C GLN A 125 -6.84 -1.19 -8.64
N ARG A 126 -5.75 -1.38 -7.87
CA ARG A 126 -4.54 -0.58 -7.96
C ARG A 126 -3.88 -0.70 -9.33
N LEU A 127 -3.74 -1.91 -9.84
CA LEU A 127 -3.14 -2.18 -11.15
C LEU A 127 -3.92 -1.47 -12.27
N GLN A 128 -5.25 -1.62 -12.28
CA GLN A 128 -6.12 -0.99 -13.27
C GLN A 128 -6.10 0.54 -13.15
N GLY A 129 -6.18 1.07 -11.93
CA GLY A 129 -6.12 2.51 -11.68
C GLY A 129 -4.80 3.13 -12.12
N MET A 130 -3.67 2.48 -11.81
CA MET A 130 -2.35 2.93 -12.22
C MET A 130 -2.22 2.98 -13.75
N TRP A 131 -2.69 1.95 -14.45
CA TRP A 131 -2.68 1.95 -15.91
C TRP A 131 -3.55 3.08 -16.48
N ALA A 132 -4.81 3.17 -16.04
CA ALA A 132 -5.73 4.21 -16.52
C ALA A 132 -5.20 5.64 -16.32
N GLN A 133 -4.47 5.89 -15.23
CA GLN A 133 -3.89 7.20 -14.91
C GLN A 133 -2.59 7.50 -15.67
N HIS A 134 -1.82 6.46 -16.04
CA HIS A 134 -0.44 6.62 -16.52
C HIS A 134 -0.14 5.90 -17.84
N GLU A 135 -1.16 5.43 -18.55
CA GLU A 135 -1.05 4.65 -19.80
C GLU A 135 -0.07 5.29 -20.80
N ALA A 136 -0.28 6.56 -21.14
CA ALA A 136 0.57 7.24 -22.12
C ALA A 136 2.05 7.28 -21.72
N ALA A 137 2.33 7.51 -20.44
CA ALA A 137 3.69 7.53 -19.91
C ALA A 137 4.31 6.12 -19.85
N MET A 138 3.51 5.10 -19.51
CA MET A 138 3.94 3.71 -19.50
C MET A 138 4.28 3.20 -20.91
N ILE A 139 3.45 3.54 -21.90
CA ILE A 139 3.67 3.22 -23.31
C ILE A 139 4.95 3.91 -23.82
N ALA A 140 5.11 5.21 -23.55
CA ALA A 140 6.32 5.94 -23.90
C ALA A 140 7.59 5.34 -23.26
N ALA A 141 7.45 4.74 -22.07
CA ALA A 141 8.52 4.07 -21.35
C ALA A 141 8.69 2.57 -21.71
N GLY A 142 8.00 2.09 -22.75
CA GLY A 142 8.22 0.77 -23.34
C GLY A 142 7.40 -0.38 -22.74
N PHE A 143 6.34 -0.08 -21.97
CA PHE A 143 5.35 -1.09 -21.57
C PHE A 143 4.08 -0.92 -22.42
N SER A 144 3.86 -1.86 -23.34
CA SER A 144 2.80 -1.74 -24.34
C SER A 144 1.41 -2.09 -23.79
N GLN A 145 0.37 -1.63 -24.50
CA GLN A 145 -1.01 -2.00 -24.20
C GLN A 145 -1.26 -3.51 -24.32
N ALA A 146 -0.63 -4.17 -25.30
CA ALA A 146 -0.71 -5.62 -25.46
C ALA A 146 -0.11 -6.37 -24.26
N GLU A 147 1.02 -5.89 -23.72
CA GLU A 147 1.61 -6.45 -22.50
C GLU A 147 0.73 -6.21 -21.27
N PHE A 148 0.02 -5.09 -21.19
CA PHE A 148 -0.94 -4.83 -20.13
C PHE A 148 -2.17 -5.76 -20.20
N ALA A 149 -2.68 -5.98 -21.41
CA ALA A 149 -3.78 -6.91 -21.65
C ALA A 149 -3.38 -8.35 -21.31
N GLU A 150 -2.19 -8.80 -21.73
CA GLU A 150 -1.65 -10.11 -21.39
C GLU A 150 -1.46 -10.26 -19.87
N LEU A 151 -0.91 -9.23 -19.20
CA LEU A 151 -0.77 -9.22 -17.74
C LEU A 151 -2.13 -9.36 -17.04
N THR A 152 -3.15 -8.66 -17.54
CA THR A 152 -4.53 -8.73 -17.04
C THR A 152 -5.08 -10.15 -17.09
N GLU A 153 -4.95 -10.83 -18.23
CA GLU A 153 -5.40 -12.22 -18.39
C GLU A 153 -4.67 -13.18 -17.43
N LEU A 154 -3.35 -13.01 -17.28
CA LEU A 154 -2.53 -13.84 -16.39
C LEU A 154 -2.88 -13.66 -14.91
N VAL A 155 -3.15 -12.41 -14.48
CA VAL A 155 -3.62 -12.12 -13.12
C VAL A 155 -4.99 -12.74 -12.88
N GLN A 156 -5.92 -12.63 -13.82
CA GLN A 156 -7.25 -13.24 -13.71
C GLN A 156 -7.18 -14.77 -13.65
N ALA A 157 -6.29 -15.41 -14.43
CA ALA A 157 -6.09 -16.85 -14.38
C ALA A 157 -5.56 -17.32 -13.01
N ARG A 158 -4.68 -16.53 -12.39
CA ARG A 158 -4.18 -16.79 -11.04
C ARG A 158 -5.28 -16.64 -9.98
N ASP A 159 -6.08 -15.58 -10.07
CA ASP A 159 -7.17 -15.35 -9.14
C ASP A 159 -8.24 -16.46 -9.26
N ALA A 160 -8.54 -16.90 -10.49
CA ALA A 160 -9.43 -18.03 -10.75
C ALA A 160 -8.88 -19.35 -10.15
N TYR A 161 -7.55 -19.58 -10.20
CA TYR A 161 -6.92 -20.75 -9.58
C TYR A 161 -7.15 -20.81 -8.06
N LEU A 162 -7.08 -19.66 -7.38
CA LEU A 162 -7.34 -19.55 -5.94
C LEU A 162 -8.84 -19.60 -5.61
N GLN A 163 -9.69 -19.00 -6.44
CA GLN A 163 -11.14 -19.04 -6.23
C GLN A 163 -11.73 -20.44 -6.42
N ALA A 164 -11.16 -21.24 -7.32
CA ALA A 164 -11.59 -22.62 -7.57
C ALA A 164 -11.42 -23.53 -6.33
N ASP A 165 -10.41 -23.27 -5.52
CA ASP A 165 -10.17 -23.93 -4.24
C ASP A 165 -9.40 -22.98 -3.32
N PRO A 166 -10.10 -22.22 -2.45
CA PRO A 166 -9.47 -21.24 -1.59
C PRO A 166 -8.47 -21.84 -0.59
N SER A 167 -8.53 -23.15 -0.31
CA SER A 167 -7.57 -23.80 0.59
C SER A 167 -6.15 -23.83 0.03
N ARG A 168 -6.01 -23.68 -1.30
CA ARG A 168 -4.73 -23.54 -2.01
C ARG A 168 -3.91 -22.34 -1.56
N VAL A 169 -4.50 -21.42 -0.79
CA VAL A 169 -3.77 -20.37 -0.08
C VAL A 169 -2.59 -20.91 0.76
N ARG A 170 -2.64 -22.19 1.18
CA ARG A 170 -1.56 -22.91 1.88
C ARG A 170 -0.45 -23.43 0.98
N GLU A 171 -0.75 -23.61 -0.30
CA GLU A 171 0.16 -24.18 -1.28
C GLU A 171 0.98 -23.10 -1.99
N VAL A 172 0.57 -21.84 -1.84
CA VAL A 172 1.20 -20.68 -2.48
C VAL A 172 2.03 -19.92 -1.44
N MET A 173 3.30 -19.70 -1.75
CA MET A 173 4.21 -18.94 -0.89
C MET A 173 3.96 -17.43 -1.04
N GLU A 174 2.72 -16.95 -0.92
CA GLU A 174 2.45 -15.51 -1.01
C GLU A 174 2.91 -14.79 0.25
N VAL A 175 3.57 -13.65 0.07
CA VAL A 175 3.98 -12.76 1.15
C VAL A 175 3.67 -11.33 0.76
N PHE A 176 2.81 -10.71 1.56
CA PHE A 176 2.42 -9.33 1.43
C PHE A 176 3.15 -8.49 2.45
N THR A 177 3.59 -7.31 2.01
CA THR A 177 4.27 -6.36 2.89
C THR A 177 3.55 -5.02 2.90
N ASP A 178 3.26 -4.52 4.10
CA ASP A 178 2.67 -3.21 4.30
C ASP A 178 3.59 -2.39 5.22
N ALA A 179 4.29 -1.42 4.65
CA ALA A 179 5.01 -0.42 5.43
C ALA A 179 4.00 0.57 6.02
N LEU A 180 3.90 0.57 7.34
CA LEU A 180 3.08 1.46 8.13
C LEU A 180 3.97 2.44 8.90
N PHE A 181 3.51 3.66 9.04
CA PHE A 181 4.10 4.68 9.88
C PHE A 181 3.07 5.20 10.86
N MET A 182 3.46 5.28 12.12
CA MET A 182 2.68 5.89 13.17
C MET A 182 3.31 7.23 13.52
N VAL A 183 2.53 8.30 13.37
CA VAL A 183 2.88 9.64 13.84
C VAL A 183 2.13 9.90 15.13
N ARG A 184 2.85 10.30 16.18
CA ARG A 184 2.28 10.65 17.48
C ARG A 184 2.76 12.02 17.91
N GLY A 185 1.85 12.81 18.48
CA GLY A 185 2.16 14.07 19.14
C GLY A 185 1.39 14.24 20.44
N LYS A 186 1.92 15.03 21.38
CA LYS A 186 1.26 15.35 22.64
C LYS A 186 0.59 16.71 22.57
N LYS A 187 -0.61 16.80 23.14
CA LYS A 187 -1.25 18.08 23.42
C LYS A 187 -0.47 18.76 24.54
N HIS A 188 -0.23 20.06 24.39
CA HIS A 188 0.43 20.85 25.41
C HIS A 188 -0.29 20.71 26.76
N LEU A 189 0.47 20.75 27.84
CA LEU A 189 -0.11 20.96 29.17
C LEU A 189 -0.49 22.43 29.20
N ASP A 190 -1.76 22.75 29.42
CA ASP A 190 -2.11 24.13 29.77
C ASP A 190 -1.28 24.46 31.03
N GLU A 191 -0.52 25.55 31.01
CA GLU A 191 0.10 26.05 32.23
C GLU A 191 -1.03 26.24 33.24
N ALA A 192 -0.94 25.56 34.38
CA ALA A 192 -1.96 25.68 35.41
C ALA A 192 -1.98 27.14 35.88
N ASP A 193 -3.03 27.87 35.52
CA ASP A 193 -3.39 29.16 36.12
C ASP A 193 -3.56 29.02 37.64
#